data_AF-A0A3T0KRH4-F1
#
_entry.id   AF-A0A3T0KRH4-F1
#
_cell.length_a   1.000
_cell.length_b   1.000
_cell.length_c   1.000
_cell.angle_alpha   90.00
_cell.angle_beta   90.00
_cell.angle_gamma   90.00
#
_symmetry.space_group_name_H-M   'P 1'
#
loop_
_entity.id
_entity.type
_entity.pdbx_description
1 polymer ?
#
loop_
_entity_poly.entity_id
_entity_poly.type
_entity_poly.pdbx_seq_one_letter_code
_entity_poly.pdbx_strand_id
1 'polypeptide(L)'
;MAFFQSAIASINSAGDLCVAFDERGLGNEDIDYVLTADGVAFFECRNRGGHNPAASNKESVSGFVSGGGTFSSRNGRVRETICTDGEFPAPSDDINCGQGQRLVLVRVEYSDILLEDTTNNISIRLPNVSRDFVTS
;
A
#
# COMPACT_ATOMS: atom_id res chain seq x y z
N MET A 1 -11.83 24.09 -11.48
CA MET A 1 -10.46 23.69 -11.13
C MET A 1 -10.57 22.38 -10.41
N ALA A 2 -9.79 21.41 -10.83
CA ALA A 2 -9.77 20.07 -10.26
C ALA A 2 -9.23 20.11 -8.82
N PHE A 3 -9.79 19.28 -7.93
CA PHE A 3 -9.33 19.13 -6.56
C PHE A 3 -9.79 17.80 -5.94
N PHE A 4 -8.96 17.21 -5.09
CA PHE A 4 -9.33 16.08 -4.25
C PHE A 4 -10.27 16.54 -3.13
N GLN A 5 -11.55 16.17 -3.22
CA GLN A 5 -12.54 16.39 -2.17
C GLN A 5 -12.28 15.49 -0.96
N SER A 6 -11.78 14.27 -1.19
CA SER A 6 -11.32 13.35 -0.16
C SER A 6 -10.34 12.34 -0.74
N ALA A 7 -9.36 11.92 0.05
CA ALA A 7 -8.51 10.78 -0.23
C ALA A 7 -8.18 10.08 1.11
N ILE A 8 -8.31 8.76 1.15
CA ILE A 8 -8.13 7.97 2.37
C ILE A 8 -7.25 6.76 2.05
N ALA A 9 -6.10 6.67 2.72
CA ALA A 9 -5.22 5.52 2.65
C ALA A 9 -5.69 4.39 3.56
N SER A 10 -5.51 3.16 3.10
CA SER A 10 -5.79 1.92 3.82
C SER A 10 -4.85 0.82 3.36
N ILE A 11 -4.70 -0.24 4.14
CA ILE A 11 -3.92 -1.42 3.76
C ILE A 11 -4.87 -2.60 3.63
N ASN A 12 -4.86 -3.27 2.48
CA ASN A 12 -5.75 -4.40 2.21
C ASN A 12 -5.31 -5.68 2.97
N SER A 13 -5.98 -6.82 2.72
CA SER A 13 -5.62 -8.09 3.39
C SER A 13 -4.35 -8.75 2.88
N ALA A 14 -3.87 -8.37 1.69
CA ALA A 14 -2.62 -8.87 1.11
C ALA A 14 -1.40 -8.05 1.57
N GLY A 15 -1.60 -6.84 2.08
CA GLY A 15 -0.52 -5.95 2.49
C GLY A 15 -0.39 -4.70 1.63
N ASP A 16 -1.14 -4.59 0.53
CA ASP A 16 -1.01 -3.48 -0.41
C ASP A 16 -1.63 -2.19 0.14
N LEU A 17 -0.97 -1.07 -0.16
CA LEU A 17 -1.51 0.26 0.05
C LEU A 17 -2.63 0.51 -0.97
N CYS A 18 -3.79 0.94 -0.48
CA CYS A 18 -4.92 1.37 -1.30
C CYS A 18 -5.40 2.76 -0.89
N VAL A 19 -5.62 3.64 -1.86
CA VAL A 19 -6.18 4.98 -1.67
C VAL A 19 -7.54 5.07 -2.33
N ALA A 20 -8.59 5.23 -1.52
CA ALA A 20 -9.93 5.56 -1.99
C ALA A 20 -10.07 7.08 -2.07
N PHE A 21 -10.51 7.63 -3.20
CA PHE A 21 -10.56 9.07 -3.42
C PHE A 21 -11.85 9.55 -4.12
N ASP A 22 -12.10 10.85 -4.02
CA ASP A 22 -13.15 11.60 -4.71
C ASP A 22 -12.50 12.88 -5.22
N GLU A 23 -12.30 12.98 -6.53
CA GLU A 23 -11.80 14.18 -7.19
C GLU A 23 -12.92 14.86 -7.96
N ARG A 24 -13.00 16.18 -7.87
CA ARG A 24 -14.08 17.00 -8.45
C ARG A 24 -13.53 18.20 -9.19
N GLY A 25 -14.41 18.82 -9.98
CA GLY A 25 -14.06 20.03 -10.74
C GLY A 25 -13.30 19.73 -12.03
N LEU A 26 -13.38 18.47 -12.47
CA LEU A 26 -12.82 17.93 -13.71
C LEU A 26 -13.71 18.24 -14.92
N GLY A 27 -13.18 18.03 -16.12
CA GLY A 27 -13.95 17.95 -17.36
C GLY A 27 -14.65 16.60 -17.55
N ASN A 28 -15.06 16.31 -18.79
CA ASN A 28 -15.54 14.98 -19.20
C ASN A 28 -14.48 14.33 -20.10
N GLU A 29 -13.41 13.89 -19.48
CA GLU A 29 -12.23 13.29 -20.12
C GLU A 29 -11.67 12.17 -19.25
N ASP A 30 -10.71 11.43 -19.79
CA ASP A 30 -9.96 10.43 -19.05
C ASP A 30 -8.84 11.12 -18.25
N ILE A 31 -8.67 10.69 -16.99
CA ILE A 31 -7.72 11.27 -16.04
C ILE A 31 -6.73 10.18 -15.59
N ASP A 32 -5.45 10.51 -15.64
CA ASP A 32 -4.34 9.61 -15.31
C ASP A 32 -3.85 9.85 -13.89
N TYR A 33 -3.87 8.79 -13.08
CA TYR A 33 -3.44 8.83 -11.70
C TYR A 33 -2.21 7.99 -11.43
N VAL A 34 -1.36 8.50 -10.55
CA VAL A 34 -0.20 7.80 -10.02
C VAL A 34 -0.25 7.81 -8.49
N LEU A 35 -0.17 6.63 -7.88
CA LEU A 35 -0.02 6.44 -6.43
C LEU A 35 1.39 5.98 -6.14
N THR A 36 2.09 6.64 -5.22
CA THR A 36 3.43 6.25 -4.77
C THR A 36 3.53 6.30 -3.26
N ALA A 37 4.43 5.48 -2.70
CA ALA A 37 4.79 5.51 -1.29
C ALA A 37 6.14 4.80 -1.07
N ASP A 38 6.78 5.13 0.05
CA ASP A 38 7.79 4.27 0.66
C ASP A 38 7.09 3.30 1.60
N GLY A 39 7.46 2.02 1.57
CA GLY A 39 6.89 1.06 2.50
C GLY A 39 7.89 0.09 3.09
N VAL A 40 7.50 -0.48 4.23
CA VAL A 40 8.26 -1.47 4.99
C VAL A 40 7.33 -2.62 5.37
N ALA A 41 7.67 -3.84 4.95
CA ALA A 41 7.00 -5.06 5.38
C ALA A 41 7.86 -5.80 6.38
N PHE A 42 7.24 -6.28 7.45
CA PHE A 42 7.87 -7.05 8.50
C PHE A 42 7.38 -8.49 8.41
N PHE A 43 8.32 -9.41 8.42
CA PHE A 43 8.08 -10.84 8.36
C PHE A 43 8.64 -11.52 9.62
N GLU A 44 7.96 -12.57 10.08
CA GLU A 44 8.49 -13.44 11.12
C GLU A 44 8.15 -14.91 10.87
N CYS A 45 9.03 -15.82 11.30
CA CYS A 45 8.72 -17.25 11.29
C CYS A 45 7.86 -17.63 12.48
N ARG A 46 6.68 -18.20 12.23
CA ARG A 46 5.77 -18.69 13.28
C ARG A 46 5.56 -20.20 13.20
N ASN A 47 5.55 -20.86 14.35
CA ASN A 47 5.07 -22.23 14.50
C ASN A 47 3.53 -22.29 14.62
N ARG A 48 2.95 -23.49 14.53
CA ARG A 48 1.49 -23.71 14.69
C ARG A 48 0.92 -23.30 16.05
N GLY A 49 1.75 -23.16 17.08
CA GLY A 49 1.34 -22.80 18.43
C GLY A 49 1.40 -21.30 18.74
N GLY A 50 1.76 -20.44 17.77
CA GLY A 50 1.87 -18.98 17.96
C GLY A 50 3.08 -18.54 18.82
N HIS A 51 3.97 -19.47 19.19
CA HIS A 51 5.17 -19.14 19.95
C HIS A 51 6.26 -18.60 19.02
N ASN A 52 6.73 -17.38 19.32
CA ASN A 52 7.83 -16.72 18.62
C ASN A 52 9.18 -17.36 19.00
N PRO A 53 9.90 -17.99 18.05
CA PRO A 53 11.30 -18.34 18.22
C PRO A 53 12.18 -17.08 18.07
N ALA A 54 13.49 -17.23 18.33
CA ALA A 54 14.48 -16.16 18.49
C ALA A 54 14.55 -15.10 17.37
N ALA A 55 15.21 -13.97 17.66
CA ALA A 55 15.34 -12.80 16.79
C ALA A 55 15.91 -13.05 15.38
N SER A 56 16.63 -14.17 15.17
CA SER A 56 17.12 -14.61 13.85
C SER A 56 16.01 -14.90 12.84
N ASN A 57 14.75 -14.99 13.29
CA ASN A 57 13.62 -15.40 12.49
C ASN A 57 12.72 -14.22 12.08
N LYS A 58 13.28 -13.00 12.05
CA LYS A 58 12.59 -11.76 11.68
C LYS A 58 13.35 -11.04 10.59
N GLU A 59 12.62 -10.50 9.62
CA GLU A 59 13.16 -9.65 8.55
C GLU A 59 12.22 -8.49 8.30
N SER A 60 12.80 -7.35 7.95
CA SER A 60 12.07 -6.21 7.41
C SER A 60 12.59 -5.93 6.02
N VAL A 61 11.67 -5.76 5.07
CA VAL A 61 11.97 -5.42 3.69
C VAL A 61 11.41 -4.04 3.41
N SER A 62 12.24 -3.12 2.92
CA SER A 62 11.82 -1.78 2.54
C SER A 62 11.85 -1.64 1.02
N GLY A 63 10.87 -0.94 0.46
CA GLY A 63 10.82 -0.65 -0.97
C GLY A 63 9.93 0.52 -1.31
N PHE A 64 10.20 1.11 -2.47
CA PHE A 64 9.28 2.02 -3.12
C PHE A 64 8.16 1.21 -3.79
N VAL A 65 6.93 1.68 -3.66
CA VAL A 65 5.78 1.07 -4.33
C VAL A 65 5.07 2.08 -5.20
N SER A 66 4.55 1.62 -6.33
CA SER A 66 3.65 2.39 -7.17
C SER A 66 2.40 1.62 -7.57
N GLY A 67 1.39 2.39 -7.95
CA GLY A 67 0.19 1.94 -8.63
C GLY A 67 -0.40 3.11 -9.41
N GLY A 68 -1.50 2.88 -10.11
CA GLY A 68 -2.12 3.95 -10.87
C GLY A 68 -3.15 3.43 -11.85
N GLY A 69 -3.61 4.34 -12.71
CA GLY A 69 -4.51 3.99 -13.78
C GLY A 69 -5.20 5.20 -14.38
N THR A 70 -5.85 4.95 -15.51
CA THR A 70 -6.65 5.93 -16.24
C THR A 70 -8.13 5.70 -15.94
N PHE A 71 -8.83 6.75 -15.52
CA PHE A 71 -10.26 6.68 -15.19
C PHE A 71 -11.04 7.79 -15.88
N SER A 72 -12.17 7.44 -16.50
CA SER A 72 -13.05 8.43 -17.12
C SER A 72 -13.79 9.25 -16.07
N SER A 73 -13.65 10.57 -16.15
CA SER A 73 -14.47 11.50 -15.38
C SER A 73 -15.93 11.43 -15.81
N ARG A 74 -16.83 11.34 -14.83
CA ARG A 74 -18.28 11.32 -15.04
C ARG A 74 -18.93 12.47 -14.30
N ASN A 75 -19.42 13.45 -15.06
CA ASN A 75 -19.98 14.71 -14.54
C ASN A 75 -18.94 15.51 -13.74
N GLY A 76 -17.72 15.62 -14.27
CA GLY A 76 -16.63 16.38 -13.65
C GLY A 76 -16.11 15.80 -12.34
N ARG A 77 -16.13 14.46 -12.24
CA ARG A 77 -15.78 13.72 -11.03
C ARG A 77 -15.21 12.33 -11.33
N VAL A 78 -14.17 11.96 -10.60
CA VAL A 78 -13.68 10.57 -10.48
C VAL A 78 -13.80 10.14 -9.04
N ARG A 79 -14.30 8.92 -8.80
CA ARG A 79 -14.42 8.35 -7.45
C ARG A 79 -14.06 6.89 -7.47
N GLU A 80 -12.81 6.60 -7.21
CA GLU A 80 -12.22 5.27 -7.41
C GLU A 80 -11.33 4.87 -6.22
N THR A 81 -10.79 3.66 -6.31
CA THR A 81 -9.74 3.18 -5.40
C THR A 81 -8.58 2.66 -6.24
N ILE A 82 -7.38 3.17 -5.96
CA ILE A 82 -6.13 2.70 -6.55
C ILE A 82 -5.38 1.95 -5.47
N CYS A 83 -4.84 0.78 -5.79
CA CYS A 83 -3.92 0.07 -4.93
C CYS A 83 -2.54 0.00 -5.60
N THR A 84 -1.49 -0.20 -4.82
CA THR A 84 -0.17 -0.55 -5.34
C THR A 84 -0.22 -1.95 -5.95
N ASP A 85 0.47 -2.17 -7.06
CA ASP A 85 0.28 -3.35 -7.93
C ASP A 85 0.93 -4.65 -7.40
N GLY A 86 1.01 -4.82 -6.08
CA GLY A 86 1.62 -5.99 -5.44
C GLY A 86 3.15 -6.07 -5.56
N GLU A 87 3.81 -5.01 -6.07
CA GLU A 87 5.27 -4.91 -6.19
C GLU A 87 5.95 -4.57 -4.85
N PHE A 88 5.40 -5.05 -3.73
CA PHE A 88 6.12 -4.93 -2.47
C PHE A 88 7.27 -5.95 -2.44
N PRO A 89 8.51 -5.55 -2.15
CA PRO A 89 9.63 -6.47 -2.22
C PRO A 89 9.45 -7.65 -1.25
N ALA A 90 9.67 -8.85 -1.81
CA ALA A 90 9.58 -10.09 -1.07
C ALA A 90 10.72 -10.20 -0.04
N PRO A 91 10.51 -10.92 1.08
CA PRO A 91 11.58 -11.24 2.02
C PRO A 91 12.67 -12.06 1.33
N SER A 92 13.88 -11.97 1.85
CA SER A 92 15.02 -12.73 1.37
C SER A 92 14.76 -14.24 1.37
N ASP A 93 15.26 -14.93 0.34
CA ASP A 93 15.25 -16.39 0.29
C ASP A 93 16.14 -17.03 1.39
N ASP A 94 16.97 -16.22 2.05
CA ASP A 94 17.87 -16.63 3.13
C ASP A 94 17.16 -16.80 4.48
N ILE A 95 15.91 -16.34 4.62
CA ILE A 95 15.11 -16.65 5.80
C ILE A 95 14.79 -18.15 5.82
N ASN A 96 15.47 -18.87 6.71
CA ASN A 96 15.18 -20.27 7.00
C ASN A 96 14.39 -20.37 8.31
N CYS A 97 13.09 -20.60 8.20
CA CYS A 97 12.22 -20.78 9.36
C CYS A 97 12.44 -22.10 10.13
N GLY A 98 13.26 -23.02 9.61
CA GLY A 98 13.45 -24.35 10.18
C GLY A 98 12.19 -25.23 10.08
N GLN A 99 12.27 -26.46 10.61
CA GLN A 99 11.14 -27.38 10.55
C GLN A 99 10.00 -26.96 11.50
N GLY A 100 8.77 -26.97 10.99
CA GLY A 100 7.56 -26.71 11.78
C GLY A 100 7.15 -25.25 11.91
N GLN A 101 7.82 -24.34 11.20
CA GLN A 101 7.49 -22.93 11.13
C GLN A 101 7.25 -22.49 9.69
N ARG A 102 6.54 -21.38 9.50
CA ARG A 102 6.36 -20.72 8.21
C ARG A 102 6.63 -19.24 8.34
N LEU A 103 7.12 -18.64 7.26
CA LEU A 103 7.25 -17.19 7.16
C LEU A 103 5.85 -16.56 7.05
N VAL A 104 5.62 -15.49 7.80
CA VAL A 104 4.34 -14.78 7.82
C VAL A 104 4.59 -13.29 7.74
N LEU A 105 3.82 -12.58 6.92
CA LEU A 105 3.73 -11.12 6.99
C LEU A 105 3.04 -10.75 8.30
N VAL A 106 3.70 -9.92 9.11
CA VAL A 106 3.19 -9.54 10.43
C VAL A 106 2.78 -8.09 10.53
N ARG A 107 3.45 -7.22 9.78
CA ARG A 107 3.11 -5.79 9.71
C ARG A 107 3.52 -5.21 8.37
N VAL A 108 2.76 -4.24 7.89
CA VAL A 108 3.19 -3.32 6.84
C VAL A 108 3.04 -1.88 7.34
N GLU A 109 3.98 -1.02 6.95
CA GLU A 109 3.99 0.42 7.20
C GLU A 109 4.23 1.15 5.87
N TYR A 110 3.48 2.22 5.60
CA TYR A 110 3.66 3.09 4.45
C TYR A 110 3.82 4.54 4.88
N SER A 111 4.78 5.23 4.26
CA SER A 111 5.08 6.66 4.44
C SER A 111 5.21 7.37 3.10
N ASP A 112 5.28 8.69 3.14
CA ASP A 112 5.44 9.53 1.95
C ASP A 112 4.40 9.27 0.85
N ILE A 113 3.20 8.88 1.29
CA ILE A 113 2.09 8.50 0.41
C ILE A 113 1.64 9.72 -0.40
N LEU A 114 1.71 9.59 -1.73
CA LEU A 114 1.36 10.64 -2.68
C LEU A 114 0.41 10.06 -3.73
N LEU A 115 -0.77 10.68 -3.87
CA LEU A 115 -1.67 10.47 -5.00
C LEU A 115 -1.60 11.69 -5.90
N GLU A 116 -1.32 11.46 -7.18
CA GLU A 116 -1.20 12.49 -8.22
C GLU A 116 -2.25 12.27 -9.30
N ASP A 117 -2.96 13.33 -9.67
CA ASP A 117 -3.58 13.46 -11.00
C ASP A 117 -2.53 14.12 -11.90
N THR A 118 -2.02 13.34 -12.84
CA THR A 118 -0.96 13.75 -13.78
C THR A 118 -1.50 14.45 -15.03
N THR A 119 -2.81 14.38 -15.27
CA THR A 119 -3.48 15.12 -16.34
C THR A 119 -3.66 16.59 -15.97
N ASN A 120 -3.99 16.87 -14.71
CA ASN A 120 -4.24 18.23 -14.20
C ASN A 120 -3.11 18.80 -13.32
N ASN A 121 -2.03 18.03 -13.09
CA ASN A 121 -0.89 18.39 -12.25
C ASN A 121 -1.28 18.81 -10.83
N ILE A 122 -2.18 18.03 -10.22
CA ILE A 122 -2.54 18.21 -8.81
C ILE A 122 -2.19 16.97 -8.01
N SER A 123 -1.86 17.15 -6.73
CA SER A 123 -1.50 16.03 -5.87
C SER A 123 -1.97 16.25 -4.44
N ILE A 124 -2.08 15.13 -3.71
CA ILE A 124 -2.40 15.12 -2.28
C ILE A 124 -1.48 14.16 -1.56
N ARG A 125 -0.87 14.64 -0.46
CA ARG A 125 -0.13 13.79 0.49
C ARG A 125 -1.09 13.23 1.53
N LEU A 126 -0.97 11.94 1.79
CA LEU A 126 -1.78 11.26 2.80
C LEU A 126 -0.95 10.95 4.05
N PRO A 127 -1.58 10.87 5.24
CA PRO A 127 -0.91 10.42 6.45
C PRO A 127 -0.38 8.99 6.31
N ASN A 128 0.72 8.69 7.01
CA ASN A 128 1.26 7.34 7.11
C ASN A 128 0.22 6.36 7.64
N VAL A 129 0.23 5.13 7.14
CA VAL A 129 -0.65 4.05 7.59
C VAL A 129 0.16 2.80 7.93
N SER A 130 -0.33 2.03 8.89
CA SER A 130 0.24 0.74 9.23
C SER A 130 -0.87 -0.27 9.55
N ARG A 131 -0.55 -1.55 9.37
CA ARG A 131 -1.47 -2.65 9.66
C ARG A 131 -0.72 -3.84 10.21
N ASP A 132 -1.16 -4.31 11.37
CA ASP A 132 -0.74 -5.59 11.94
C ASP A 132 -1.61 -6.72 11.38
N PHE A 133 -0.97 -7.82 10.97
CA PHE A 133 -1.61 -9.02 10.40
C PHE A 133 -1.68 -10.18 11.39
N VAL A 134 -0.93 -10.09 12.48
CA VAL A 134 -0.95 -11.04 13.58
C VAL A 134 -1.33 -10.32 14.86
N THR A 135 -2.32 -10.85 15.57
CA THR A 135 -2.62 -10.38 16.93
C THR A 135 -1.59 -10.99 17.89
N SER A 136 -0.98 -10.13 18.72
CA SER A 136 -0.11 -10.53 19.84
C SER A 136 -0.81 -11.41 20.85
#